data_AF-A0A3D3S5U1-F1
#
_entry.id   AF-A0A3D3S5U1-F1
#
_cell.length_a   1.000
_cell.length_b   1.000
_cell.length_c   1.000
_cell.angle_alpha   90.00
_cell.angle_beta   90.00
_cell.angle_gamma   90.00
#
_symmetry.space_group_name_H-M   'P 1'
#
loop_
_entity.id
_entity.type
_entity.pdbx_description
1 polymer ?
#
loop_
_entity_poly.entity_id
_entity_poly.type
_entity_poly.pdbx_seq_one_letter_code
_entity_poly.pdbx_strand_id
1 'polypeptide(L)'
;MASSPHIRYGSLDGLRLSTGFARLPAAFHTRLPPTPLPEPYLVAGSVDAAALLGLDPALIDHPDFPALFAGNRLPEGAEPLAAGYSGHQFGVAARRGRR
;
A
#
# COMPACT_ATOMS: atom_id res chain seq x y z
N MET A 1 -27.54 -14.97 -21.91
CA MET A 1 -27.11 -14.78 -20.50
C MET A 1 -25.72 -15.38 -20.34
N ALA A 2 -24.68 -14.58 -20.57
CA ALA A 2 -23.31 -15.01 -20.30
C ALA A 2 -23.08 -14.88 -18.79
N SER A 3 -22.68 -15.97 -18.15
CA SER A 3 -22.32 -16.00 -16.73
C SER A 3 -21.17 -15.02 -16.50
N SER A 4 -21.42 -13.94 -15.75
CA SER A 4 -20.38 -13.02 -15.31
C SER A 4 -19.28 -13.83 -14.60
N PRO A 5 -17.99 -13.58 -14.87
CA PRO A 5 -16.93 -14.20 -14.10
C PRO A 5 -17.12 -13.76 -12.65
N HIS A 6 -17.39 -14.71 -11.77
CA HIS A 6 -17.34 -14.46 -10.33
C HIS A 6 -15.90 -14.10 -10.00
N ILE A 7 -15.60 -12.81 -9.92
CA ILE A 7 -14.34 -12.33 -9.37
C ILE A 7 -14.28 -12.90 -7.94
N ARG A 8 -13.32 -13.81 -7.70
CA ARG A 8 -13.06 -14.30 -6.35
C ARG A 8 -12.31 -13.21 -5.62
N TYR A 9 -13.05 -12.38 -4.91
CA TYR A 9 -12.48 -11.39 -4.04
C TYR A 9 -11.78 -12.05 -2.83
N GLY A 10 -10.64 -11.49 -2.43
CA GLY A 10 -9.89 -11.90 -1.24
C GLY A 10 -10.42 -11.24 0.04
N SER A 11 -10.02 -11.79 1.20
CA SER A 11 -10.19 -11.16 2.51
C SER A 11 -9.12 -10.09 2.75
N LEU A 12 -9.27 -9.28 3.81
CA LEU A 12 -8.25 -8.30 4.22
C LEU A 12 -6.88 -8.96 4.51
N ASP A 13 -6.87 -10.20 4.98
CA ASP A 13 -5.66 -10.97 5.26
C ASP A 13 -5.16 -11.76 4.04
N GLY A 14 -5.98 -11.88 2.99
CA GLY A 14 -5.68 -12.63 1.78
C GLY A 14 -4.95 -11.83 0.71
N LEU A 15 -4.42 -10.64 1.04
CA LEU A 15 -3.68 -9.80 0.10
C LEU A 15 -2.43 -10.51 -0.40
N ARG A 16 -2.39 -10.78 -1.71
CA ARG A 16 -1.23 -11.39 -2.36
C ARG A 16 -0.22 -10.32 -2.76
N LEU A 17 0.78 -10.11 -1.92
CA LEU A 17 1.83 -9.13 -2.17
C LEU A 17 3.04 -9.74 -2.88
N SER A 18 3.61 -8.98 -3.83
CA SER A 18 4.91 -9.26 -4.43
C SER A 18 5.80 -8.02 -4.36
N THR A 19 6.82 -8.06 -3.51
CA THR A 19 7.68 -6.93 -3.15
C THR A 19 8.94 -6.85 -4.03
N GLY A 20 8.75 -6.83 -5.35
CA GLY A 20 9.87 -6.87 -6.31
C GLY A 20 10.92 -5.79 -6.12
N PHE A 21 10.50 -4.57 -5.78
CA PHE A 21 11.38 -3.42 -5.53
C PHE A 21 12.27 -3.61 -4.29
N ALA A 22 11.81 -4.35 -3.28
CA ALA A 22 12.57 -4.64 -2.06
C ALA A 22 13.82 -5.50 -2.32
N ARG A 23 13.89 -6.16 -3.49
CA ARG A 23 15.03 -6.98 -3.92
C ARG A 23 16.13 -6.18 -4.61
N LEU A 24 15.92 -4.90 -4.91
CA LEU A 24 16.97 -4.03 -5.44
C LEU A 24 18.06 -3.78 -4.38
N PRO A 25 19.29 -3.38 -4.77
CA PRO A 25 20.33 -3.01 -3.82
C PRO A 25 19.86 -1.95 -2.80
N ALA A 26 20.42 -1.99 -1.59
CA ALA A 26 20.05 -1.08 -0.50
C ALA A 26 20.27 0.42 -0.83
N ALA A 27 21.05 0.74 -1.88
CA ALA A 27 21.20 2.10 -2.37
C ALA A 27 19.87 2.71 -2.89
N PHE A 28 18.90 1.89 -3.31
CA PHE A 28 17.64 2.34 -3.91
C PHE A 28 16.54 2.61 -2.87
N HIS A 29 16.66 2.09 -1.66
CA HIS A 29 15.61 2.20 -0.65
C HIS A 29 16.14 2.07 0.78
N THR A 30 15.31 2.47 1.74
CA THR A 30 15.52 2.18 3.16
C THR A 30 14.30 1.41 3.67
N ARG A 31 14.52 0.29 4.35
CA ARG A 31 13.42 -0.43 5.03
C ARG A 31 12.95 0.41 6.20
N LEU A 32 11.68 0.78 6.20
CA LEU A 32 11.12 1.72 7.17
C LEU A 32 9.66 1.33 7.45
N PRO A 33 9.33 0.88 8.68
CA PRO A 33 7.93 0.60 9.03
C PRO A 33 7.13 1.91 9.10
N PRO A 34 5.81 1.86 8.85
CA PRO A 34 4.93 3.00 9.07
C PRO A 34 4.89 3.39 10.55
N THR A 35 4.61 4.66 10.82
CA THR A 35 4.24 5.12 12.17
C THR A 35 2.71 5.04 12.31
N PRO A 36 2.17 4.32 13.30
CA PRO A 36 0.73 4.12 13.44
C PRO A 36 0.01 5.41 13.85
N LEU A 37 -1.27 5.50 13.49
CA LEU A 37 -2.14 6.60 13.92
C LEU A 37 -2.96 6.21 15.17
N PRO A 38 -3.24 7.15 16.09
CA PRO A 38 -4.24 6.91 17.12
C PRO A 38 -5.63 6.85 16.48
N GLU A 39 -6.45 5.87 16.90
CA GLU A 39 -7.87 5.75 16.55
C GLU A 39 -8.20 6.00 15.05
N PRO A 40 -7.61 5.23 14.12
CA PRO A 40 -7.84 5.45 12.70
C PRO A 40 -9.28 5.11 12.32
N TYR A 41 -9.88 5.93 11.45
CA TYR A 41 -11.21 5.70 10.88
C TYR A 41 -11.20 5.97 9.37
N LEU A 42 -12.15 5.39 8.65
CA LEU A 42 -12.30 5.59 7.21
C LEU A 42 -13.05 6.90 6.93
N VAL A 43 -12.45 7.79 6.13
CA VAL A 43 -13.12 8.99 5.61
C VAL A 43 -13.86 8.67 4.30
N ALA A 44 -13.20 7.96 3.39
CA ALA A 44 -13.75 7.51 2.12
C ALA A 44 -12.95 6.32 1.58
N GLY A 45 -13.62 5.41 0.87
CA GLY A 45 -13.02 4.29 0.15
C GLY A 45 -13.53 4.24 -1.29
N SER A 46 -12.69 3.75 -2.22
CA SER A 46 -13.06 3.57 -3.62
C SER A 46 -13.26 2.09 -3.95
N VAL A 47 -14.48 1.74 -4.38
CA VAL A 47 -14.85 0.39 -4.81
C VAL A 47 -14.01 -0.05 -6.02
N ASP A 48 -13.81 0.85 -6.98
CA ASP A 48 -13.01 0.56 -8.19
C ASP A 48 -11.54 0.28 -7.83
N ALA A 49 -10.99 1.02 -6.86
CA ALA A 49 -9.63 0.78 -6.38
C ALA A 49 -9.51 -0.55 -5.63
N ALA A 50 -10.51 -0.94 -4.83
CA ALA A 50 -10.53 -2.24 -4.17
C ALA A 50 -10.55 -3.39 -5.19
N ALA A 51 -11.33 -3.25 -6.27
CA ALA A 51 -11.39 -4.23 -7.35
C ALA A 51 -10.04 -4.40 -8.07
N LEU A 52 -9.26 -3.31 -8.28
CA LEU A 52 -7.90 -3.38 -8.83
C LEU A 52 -6.94 -4.20 -7.95
N LEU A 53 -7.17 -4.21 -6.64
CA LEU A 53 -6.39 -4.99 -5.67
C LEU A 53 -6.93 -6.42 -5.48
N GLY A 54 -8.03 -6.79 -6.15
CA GLY A 54 -8.72 -8.06 -5.95
C GLY A 54 -9.38 -8.19 -4.57
N LEU A 55 -9.61 -7.07 -3.89
CA LEU A 55 -10.31 -7.01 -2.60
C LEU A 55 -11.81 -6.92 -2.82
N ASP A 56 -12.58 -7.57 -1.94
CA ASP A 56 -14.04 -7.46 -1.96
C ASP A 56 -14.43 -6.02 -1.59
N PRO A 57 -15.18 -5.31 -2.44
CA PRO A 57 -15.67 -3.97 -2.13
C PRO A 57 -16.41 -3.88 -0.79
N ALA A 58 -17.07 -4.94 -0.35
CA ALA A 58 -17.74 -4.99 0.95
C ALA A 58 -16.78 -4.88 2.15
N LEU A 59 -15.49 -5.13 1.94
CA LEU A 59 -14.48 -4.99 3.01
C LEU A 59 -14.13 -3.54 3.31
N ILE A 60 -14.51 -2.57 2.47
CA ILE A 60 -14.26 -1.14 2.73
C ILE A 60 -14.88 -0.73 4.07
N ASP A 61 -16.05 -1.26 4.39
CA ASP A 61 -16.76 -0.98 5.66
C ASP A 61 -16.34 -1.89 6.82
N HIS A 62 -15.34 -2.77 6.61
CA HIS A 62 -14.87 -3.68 7.65
C HIS A 62 -14.15 -2.90 8.77
N PRO A 63 -14.38 -3.20 10.05
CA PRO A 63 -13.80 -2.44 11.17
C PRO A 63 -12.26 -2.44 11.20
N ASP A 64 -11.62 -3.49 10.67
CA ASP A 64 -10.16 -3.57 10.58
C ASP A 64 -9.56 -2.89 9.34
N PHE A 65 -10.39 -2.40 8.41
CA PHE A 65 -9.93 -1.72 7.19
C PHE A 65 -9.05 -0.50 7.52
N PRO A 66 -9.45 0.43 8.41
CA PRO A 66 -8.61 1.57 8.76
C PRO A 66 -7.26 1.14 9.35
N ALA A 67 -7.23 0.09 10.18
CA ALA A 67 -5.99 -0.36 10.80
C ALA A 67 -4.96 -0.85 9.76
N LEU A 68 -5.42 -1.56 8.72
CA LEU A 68 -4.56 -2.07 7.64
C LEU A 68 -4.01 -0.93 6.77
N PHE A 69 -4.85 0.04 6.39
CA PHE A 69 -4.46 1.10 5.44
C PHE A 69 -3.90 2.36 6.09
N ALA A 70 -4.05 2.54 7.40
CA ALA A 70 -3.40 3.62 8.18
C ALA A 70 -1.98 3.24 8.65
N GLY A 71 -1.52 2.02 8.38
CA GLY A 71 -0.20 1.54 8.83
C GLY A 71 -0.16 1.08 10.29
N ASN A 72 -1.33 0.89 10.92
CA ASN A 72 -1.43 0.32 12.27
C ASN A 72 -1.26 -1.21 12.27
N ARG A 73 -1.60 -1.86 11.15
CA ARG A 73 -1.41 -3.28 10.89
C ARG A 73 -0.82 -3.44 9.50
N LEU A 74 0.12 -4.38 9.35
CA LEU A 74 0.69 -4.73 8.05
C LEU A 74 0.05 -6.02 7.54
N PRO A 75 -0.26 -6.12 6.23
CA PRO A 75 -0.65 -7.39 5.63
C PRO A 75 0.53 -8.36 5.61
N GLU A 76 0.21 -9.65 5.54
CA GLU A 76 1.22 -10.69 5.43
C GLU A 76 2.10 -10.49 4.18
N GLY A 77 3.41 -10.68 4.33
CA GLY A 77 4.37 -10.51 3.23
C GLY A 77 4.69 -9.05 2.86
N ALA A 78 4.16 -8.06 3.57
CA ALA A 78 4.53 -6.66 3.33
C ALA A 78 5.99 -6.38 3.72
N GLU A 79 6.72 -5.71 2.82
CA GLU A 79 8.07 -5.20 3.07
C GLU A 79 8.10 -3.67 2.88
N PRO A 80 7.66 -2.88 3.88
CA PRO A 80 7.54 -1.43 3.75
C PRO A 80 8.92 -0.76 3.60
N LEU A 81 8.98 0.21 2.68
CA LEU A 81 10.22 0.82 2.24
C LEU A 81 10.01 2.28 1.81
N ALA A 82 11.02 3.10 2.08
CA ALA A 82 11.14 4.45 1.58
C ALA A 82 12.12 4.46 0.40
N ALA A 83 11.62 4.73 -0.81
CA ALA A 83 12.44 4.80 -2.01
C ALA A 83 13.28 6.08 -2.04
N GLY A 84 14.56 5.93 -2.41
CA GLY A 84 15.42 7.08 -2.69
C GLY A 84 15.17 7.62 -4.09
N TYR A 85 14.98 8.94 -4.22
CA TYR A 85 14.88 9.61 -5.50
C TYR A 85 15.53 11.00 -5.46
N SER A 86 15.72 11.60 -6.62
CA SER A 86 16.14 12.99 -6.79
C SER A 86 15.45 13.58 -8.01
N GLY A 87 15.57 14.89 -8.21
CA GLY A 87 14.96 15.55 -9.36
C GLY A 87 15.37 17.01 -9.48
N HIS A 88 14.85 17.66 -10.51
CA HIS A 88 14.98 19.11 -10.66
C HIS A 88 13.71 19.76 -10.14
N GLN A 89 13.84 20.67 -9.17
CA GLN A 89 12.74 21.50 -8.70
C GLN A 89 13.04 22.93 -9.17
N PHE A 90 12.11 23.53 -9.92
CA PHE A 90 12.27 24.88 -10.49
C PHE A 90 13.56 25.09 -11.31
N GLY A 91 13.95 24.08 -12.09
CA GLY A 91 15.13 24.15 -12.97
C GLY A 91 16.48 23.88 -12.27
N VAL A 92 16.49 23.65 -10.96
CA VAL A 92 17.71 23.38 -10.19
C VAL A 92 17.71 21.94 -9.66
N ALA A 93 18.86 21.28 -9.73
CA ALA A 93 19.02 19.92 -9.19
C ALA A 93 18.85 19.93 -7.66
N ALA A 94 17.74 19.36 -7.18
CA ALA A 94 17.48 19.14 -5.76
C ALA A 94 18.16 17.83 -5.35
N ARG A 95 19.41 17.93 -4.90
CA ARG A 95 20.18 16.79 -4.43
C ARG A 95 19.84 16.50 -2.97
N ARG A 96 19.65 15.21 -2.66
CA ARG A 96 19.60 14.72 -1.29
C ARG A 96 20.94 15.00 -0.62
N GLY A 97 20.94 15.74 0.49
CA GLY A 97 22.15 16.01 1.26
C GLY A 97 22.83 14.71 1.70
N ARG A 98 24.17 14.68 1.63
CA ARG A 98 24.95 13.58 2.22
C ARG A 98 24.89 13.72 3.73
N ARG A 99 24.39 12.71 4.43
CA ARG A 99 24.74 12.54 5.85
C ARG A 99 26.18 12.06 5.94
#